data_AF-A0A316HFU2-F1
#
_entry.id   AF-A0A316HFU2-F1
#
_cell.length_a   1.000
_cell.length_b   1.000
_cell.length_c   1.000
_cell.angle_alpha   90.00
_cell.angle_beta   90.00
_cell.angle_gamma   90.00
#
_symmetry.space_group_name_H-M   'P 1'
#
loop_
_entity.id
_entity.type
_entity.pdbx_description
1 polymer ?
#
loop_
_entity_poly.entity_id
_entity_poly.type
_entity_poly.pdbx_seq_one_letter_code
_entity_poly.pdbx_strand_id
1 'polypeptide(L)'
;MIILYAKRSIIIATIILLAACGIGSAQKHKSVPAKTTDGITYEEQLNQCKSGYPFTQWRKMVDDGLDQYTEENCDKAKVIFDKLIDGLIKAGEKAAENQKVELFKNAVLALNSLNDETDGSLIETGEREELCELIDKITIAAGLDPKNYSDGDGIAYEWRQW
;
A
#
# COMPACT_ATOMS: atom_id res chain seq x y z
N MET A 1 4.57 -10.31 -70.50
CA MET A 1 4.20 -11.48 -69.66
C MET A 1 2.68 -11.42 -69.47
N ILE A 2 1.92 -11.93 -70.44
CA ILE A 2 1.24 -13.25 -70.44
C ILE A 2 -0.08 -13.22 -69.67
N ILE A 3 -1.17 -13.17 -70.45
CA ILE A 3 -2.40 -14.00 -70.41
C ILE A 3 -3.21 -13.97 -69.10
N LEU A 4 -4.37 -13.31 -69.09
CA LEU A 4 -5.72 -13.91 -69.29
C LEU A 4 -6.13 -14.83 -68.12
N TYR A 5 -7.29 -14.59 -67.52
CA TYR A 5 -8.40 -15.54 -67.37
C TYR A 5 -9.35 -15.10 -66.25
N ALA A 6 -10.56 -14.72 -66.67
CA ALA A 6 -11.76 -14.82 -65.86
C ALA A 6 -12.01 -16.27 -65.45
N LYS A 7 -12.62 -16.50 -64.27
CA LYS A 7 -13.47 -17.67 -64.01
C LYS A 7 -14.33 -17.52 -62.74
N ARG A 8 -15.65 -17.57 -62.98
CA ARG A 8 -16.73 -18.29 -62.25
C ARG A 8 -17.05 -17.86 -60.81
N SER A 9 -18.22 -17.27 -60.55
CA SER A 9 -19.56 -17.89 -60.46
C SER A 9 -19.80 -18.74 -59.20
N ILE A 10 -20.69 -18.20 -58.35
CA ILE A 10 -21.78 -18.88 -57.62
C ILE A 10 -21.37 -19.94 -56.60
N ILE A 11 -21.53 -19.66 -55.30
CA ILE A 11 -22.26 -20.54 -54.37
C ILE A 11 -23.10 -19.70 -53.40
N ILE A 12 -24.40 -19.97 -53.43
CA ILE A 12 -25.44 -19.55 -52.49
C ILE A 12 -25.33 -20.43 -51.23
N ALA A 13 -25.37 -19.84 -50.04
CA ALA A 13 -25.81 -20.55 -48.83
C ALA A 13 -26.39 -19.55 -47.80
N THR A 14 -27.70 -19.38 -47.88
CA THR A 14 -28.55 -18.90 -46.78
C THR A 14 -28.67 -20.01 -45.73
N ILE A 15 -28.56 -19.67 -44.43
CA ILE A 15 -29.12 -20.34 -43.22
C ILE A 15 -28.61 -19.47 -42.04
N ILE A 16 -29.38 -18.52 -41.50
CA ILE A 16 -30.41 -18.64 -40.44
C ILE A 16 -29.95 -19.47 -39.24
N LEU A 17 -29.58 -18.83 -38.13
CA LEU A 17 -30.22 -19.09 -36.83
C LEU A 17 -29.93 -17.99 -35.80
N LEU A 18 -31.02 -17.47 -35.22
CA LEU A 18 -31.06 -16.69 -33.99
C LEU A 18 -30.51 -17.50 -32.81
N ALA A 19 -29.74 -16.86 -31.94
CA ALA A 19 -29.70 -17.22 -30.52
C ALA A 19 -29.60 -15.94 -29.70
N ALA A 20 -30.67 -15.69 -28.96
CA ALA A 20 -30.84 -14.59 -28.05
C ALA A 20 -30.12 -14.83 -26.72
N CYS A 21 -29.85 -13.71 -26.05
CA CYS A 21 -29.90 -13.50 -24.60
C CYS A 21 -29.03 -14.37 -23.69
N GLY A 22 -28.06 -13.71 -23.07
CA GLY A 22 -27.35 -14.21 -21.90
C GLY A 22 -26.56 -13.09 -21.24
N ILE A 23 -27.25 -12.11 -20.65
CA ILE A 23 -26.66 -11.14 -19.74
C ILE A 23 -26.20 -11.94 -18.50
N GLY A 24 -24.91 -12.27 -18.46
CA GLY A 24 -24.27 -12.85 -17.30
C GLY A 24 -23.98 -11.76 -16.28
N SER A 25 -24.83 -11.67 -15.25
CA SER A 25 -24.59 -10.83 -14.07
C SER A 25 -23.30 -11.26 -13.37
N ALA A 26 -22.29 -10.39 -13.35
CA ALA A 26 -21.09 -10.56 -12.55
C ALA A 26 -21.46 -10.50 -11.06
N GLN A 27 -21.59 -11.66 -10.42
CA GLN A 27 -21.67 -11.72 -8.96
C GLN A 27 -20.29 -11.37 -8.39
N LYS A 28 -20.21 -10.23 -7.70
CA LYS A 28 -19.08 -9.88 -6.83
C LYS A 28 -18.94 -10.95 -5.77
N HIS A 29 -18.01 -11.88 -5.97
CA HIS A 29 -17.61 -12.82 -4.94
C HIS A 29 -16.91 -12.00 -3.85
N LYS A 30 -17.59 -11.78 -2.72
CA LYS A 30 -16.96 -11.22 -1.52
C LYS A 30 -15.91 -12.24 -1.06
N SER A 31 -14.65 -11.87 -1.13
CA SER A 31 -13.55 -12.67 -0.59
C SER A 31 -13.73 -12.79 0.92
N VAL A 32 -13.89 -14.01 1.41
CA VAL A 32 -13.85 -14.32 2.84
C VAL A 32 -12.39 -14.20 3.30
N PRO A 33 -12.07 -13.40 4.33
CA PRO A 33 -10.69 -13.25 4.80
C PRO A 33 -10.20 -14.56 5.42
N ALA A 34 -9.00 -14.97 5.05
CA ALA A 34 -8.33 -16.13 5.62
C ALA A 34 -7.92 -15.83 7.07
N LYS A 35 -8.29 -16.72 7.99
CA LYS A 35 -7.86 -16.67 9.40
C LYS A 35 -6.44 -17.22 9.50
N THR A 36 -5.50 -16.47 10.06
CA THR A 36 -4.20 -16.98 10.51
C THR A 36 -4.28 -17.43 11.98
N THR A 37 -3.21 -18.08 12.47
CA THR A 37 -3.17 -19.02 13.60
C THR A 37 -3.61 -18.48 14.97
N ASP A 38 -3.84 -17.17 15.12
CA ASP A 38 -4.37 -16.53 16.34
C ASP A 38 -5.80 -15.96 16.18
N GLY A 39 -6.47 -16.24 15.06
CA GLY A 39 -7.87 -15.89 14.83
C GLY A 39 -8.14 -14.43 14.43
N ILE A 40 -7.09 -13.63 14.26
CA ILE A 40 -7.13 -12.23 13.82
C ILE A 40 -6.91 -12.17 12.30
N THR A 41 -7.62 -11.30 11.59
CA THR A 41 -7.49 -11.11 10.15
C THR A 41 -6.30 -10.20 9.79
N TYR A 42 -5.82 -10.28 8.54
CA TYR A 42 -4.79 -9.38 8.00
C TYR A 42 -5.12 -7.89 8.20
N GLU A 43 -6.37 -7.51 7.93
CA GLU A 43 -6.85 -6.14 8.11
C GLU A 43 -6.85 -5.70 9.58
N GLU A 44 -7.30 -6.56 10.48
CA GLU A 44 -7.29 -6.29 11.91
C GLU A 44 -5.85 -6.17 12.45
N GLN A 45 -4.94 -7.04 12.02
CA GLN A 45 -3.53 -6.99 12.40
C GLN A 45 -2.87 -5.67 11.96
N LEU A 46 -3.11 -5.24 10.72
CA LEU A 46 -2.62 -3.95 10.24
C LEU A 46 -3.24 -2.76 10.99
N ASN A 47 -4.55 -2.80 11.26
CA ASN A 47 -5.22 -1.74 12.01
C ASN A 47 -4.75 -1.67 13.47
N GLN A 48 -4.35 -2.77 14.09
CA GLN A 48 -3.77 -2.77 15.44
C GLN A 48 -2.49 -1.92 15.54
N CYS A 49 -1.71 -1.82 14.46
CA CYS A 49 -0.51 -0.97 14.42
C CYS A 49 -0.81 0.52 14.67
N LYS A 50 -2.05 0.98 14.40
CA LYS A 50 -2.47 2.38 14.66
C LYS A 50 -2.39 2.76 16.15
N SER A 51 -2.42 1.78 17.05
CA SER A 51 -2.23 2.01 18.49
C SER A 51 -0.79 2.40 18.85
N GLY A 52 0.17 2.13 17.97
CA GLY A 52 1.59 2.51 18.13
C GLY A 52 1.96 3.87 17.55
N TYR A 53 0.99 4.70 17.14
CA TYR A 53 1.28 6.02 16.59
C TYR A 53 1.83 6.98 17.66
N PRO A 54 2.99 7.63 17.42
CA PRO A 54 3.59 8.52 18.41
C PRO A 54 3.00 9.95 18.38
N PHE A 55 2.21 10.28 17.35
CA PHE A 55 1.81 11.66 17.03
C PHE A 55 0.97 12.35 18.12
N THR A 56 0.21 11.60 18.93
CA THR A 56 -0.50 12.18 20.09
C THR A 56 0.49 12.61 21.17
N GLN A 57 1.60 11.90 21.34
CA GLN A 57 2.63 12.25 22.31
C GLN A 57 3.47 13.43 21.80
N TRP A 58 3.83 13.44 20.52
CA TRP A 58 4.54 14.58 19.90
C TRP A 58 3.77 15.89 20.08
N ARG A 59 2.46 15.90 19.83
CA ARG A 59 1.62 17.11 20.03
C ARG A 59 1.72 17.71 21.42
N LYS A 60 1.94 16.89 22.47
CA LYS A 60 2.07 17.41 23.84
C LYS A 60 3.37 18.19 24.03
N MET A 61 4.38 17.94 23.22
CA MET A 61 5.67 18.61 23.31
C MET A 61 5.60 20.07 22.82
N VAL A 62 4.50 20.48 22.16
CA VAL A 62 4.22 21.90 21.90
C VAL A 62 4.16 22.69 23.22
N ASP A 63 3.61 22.12 24.28
CA ASP A 63 3.56 22.77 25.61
C ASP A 63 4.97 22.95 26.22
N ASP A 64 5.95 22.16 25.75
CA ASP A 64 7.36 22.25 26.13
C ASP A 64 8.19 23.15 25.20
N GLY A 65 7.53 23.86 24.26
CA GLY A 65 8.15 24.80 23.32
C GLY A 65 8.69 24.17 22.04
N LEU A 66 8.30 22.92 21.73
CA LEU A 66 8.63 22.25 20.47
C LEU A 66 7.55 22.54 19.42
N ASP A 67 7.62 23.75 18.85
CA ASP A 67 6.64 24.30 17.91
C ASP A 67 6.49 23.50 16.61
N GLN A 68 7.47 22.65 16.25
CA GLN A 68 7.38 21.78 15.08
C GLN A 68 6.25 20.75 15.19
N TYR A 69 5.84 20.37 16.41
CA TYR A 69 4.82 19.36 16.65
C TYR A 69 3.39 19.92 16.67
N THR A 70 3.11 20.89 15.80
CA THR A 70 1.75 21.41 15.61
C THR A 70 0.75 20.28 15.35
N GLU A 71 -0.52 20.53 15.68
CA GLU A 71 -1.61 19.61 15.35
C GLU A 71 -1.61 19.25 13.86
N GLU A 72 -1.41 20.24 12.99
CA GLU A 72 -1.35 20.07 11.54
C GLU A 72 -0.22 19.12 11.12
N ASN A 73 1.01 19.34 11.61
CA ASN A 73 2.16 18.51 11.23
C ASN A 73 1.98 17.07 11.73
N CYS A 74 1.51 16.90 12.96
CA CYS A 74 1.25 15.59 13.53
C CYS A 74 0.08 14.88 12.83
N ASP A 75 -0.95 15.59 12.38
CA ASP A 75 -2.03 15.04 11.57
C ASP A 75 -1.55 14.63 10.18
N LYS A 76 -0.70 15.42 9.53
CA LYS A 76 -0.07 15.04 8.25
C LYS A 76 0.75 13.76 8.39
N ALA A 77 1.58 13.65 9.42
CA ALA A 77 2.35 12.44 9.71
C ALA A 77 1.44 11.23 9.94
N LYS A 78 0.38 11.39 10.75
CA LYS A 78 -0.63 10.35 10.96
C LYS A 78 -1.28 9.89 9.65
N VAL A 79 -1.68 10.82 8.80
CA VAL A 79 -2.32 10.52 7.51
C VAL A 79 -1.39 9.74 6.58
N ILE A 80 -0.07 9.99 6.64
CA ILE A 80 0.90 9.21 5.86
C ILE A 80 0.87 7.73 6.28
N PHE A 81 0.88 7.44 7.58
CA PHE A 81 0.79 6.06 8.07
C PHE A 81 -0.59 5.43 7.88
N ASP A 82 -1.68 6.20 7.98
CA ASP A 82 -3.01 5.71 7.66
C ASP A 82 -3.07 5.27 6.18
N LYS A 83 -2.51 6.07 5.26
CA LYS A 83 -2.43 5.72 3.83
C LYS A 83 -1.58 4.49 3.56
N LEU A 84 -0.47 4.32 4.27
CA LEU A 84 0.35 3.10 4.21
C LEU A 84 -0.49 1.88 4.59
N ILE A 85 -1.14 1.92 5.75
CA ILE A 85 -1.95 0.82 6.28
C ILE A 85 -3.13 0.52 5.35
N ASP A 86 -3.88 1.53 4.93
CA ASP A 86 -5.03 1.36 4.04
C ASP A 86 -4.58 0.84 2.65
N GLY A 87 -3.41 1.27 2.18
CA GLY A 87 -2.78 0.77 0.96
C GLY A 87 -2.45 -0.72 1.05
N LEU A 88 -1.87 -1.15 2.18
CA LEU A 88 -1.55 -2.56 2.44
C LEU A 88 -2.82 -3.42 2.55
N ILE A 89 -3.83 -2.95 3.29
CA ILE A 89 -5.15 -3.62 3.38
C ILE A 89 -5.75 -3.81 1.98
N LYS A 90 -5.74 -2.75 1.16
CA LYS A 90 -6.29 -2.77 -0.20
C LYS A 90 -5.50 -3.67 -1.14
N ALA A 91 -4.17 -3.71 -1.02
CA ALA A 91 -3.33 -4.64 -1.78
C ALA A 91 -3.64 -6.09 -1.39
N GLY A 92 -3.89 -6.33 -0.10
CA GLY A 92 -4.27 -7.60 0.47
C GLY A 92 -3.06 -8.46 0.85
N GLU A 93 -3.32 -9.45 1.72
CA GLU A 93 -2.29 -10.33 2.30
C GLU A 93 -1.42 -11.02 1.25
N LYS A 94 -2.02 -11.40 0.11
CA LYS A 94 -1.36 -12.13 -0.98
C LYS A 94 -0.73 -11.23 -2.05
N ALA A 95 -0.72 -9.91 -1.84
CA ALA A 95 -0.04 -9.00 -2.76
C ALA A 95 1.45 -9.35 -2.87
N ALA A 96 2.02 -9.10 -4.05
CA ALA A 96 3.44 -9.29 -4.29
C ALA A 96 4.28 -8.42 -3.34
N GLU A 97 5.41 -8.95 -2.88
CA GLU A 97 6.28 -8.28 -1.93
C GLU A 97 6.71 -6.88 -2.41
N ASN A 98 7.15 -6.77 -3.66
CA ASN A 98 7.57 -5.50 -4.25
C ASN A 98 6.45 -4.45 -4.25
N GLN A 99 5.19 -4.86 -4.42
CA GLN A 99 4.05 -3.96 -4.33
C GLN A 99 3.85 -3.44 -2.90
N LYS A 100 4.07 -4.28 -1.89
CA LYS A 100 4.00 -3.88 -0.48
C LYS A 100 5.16 -2.95 -0.13
N VAL A 101 6.39 -3.29 -0.52
CA VAL A 101 7.60 -2.47 -0.31
C VAL A 101 7.44 -1.07 -0.93
N GLU A 102 6.84 -0.98 -2.12
CA GLU A 102 6.59 0.31 -2.76
C GLU A 102 5.63 1.20 -1.93
N LEU A 103 4.69 0.62 -1.18
CA LEU A 103 3.83 1.39 -0.27
C LEU A 103 4.64 1.98 0.91
N PHE A 104 5.58 1.21 1.49
CA PHE A 104 6.48 1.70 2.53
C PHE A 104 7.36 2.84 1.99
N LYS A 105 7.95 2.65 0.81
CA LYS A 105 8.75 3.69 0.16
C LYS A 105 7.96 4.98 -0.03
N ASN A 106 6.73 4.89 -0.53
CA ASN A 106 5.88 6.08 -0.70
C ASN A 106 5.57 6.77 0.63
N ALA A 107 5.39 6.02 1.71
CA ALA A 107 5.20 6.60 3.05
C ALA A 107 6.45 7.32 3.55
N VAL A 108 7.62 6.70 3.39
CA VAL A 108 8.92 7.29 3.75
C VAL A 108 9.19 8.58 2.97
N LEU A 109 8.98 8.58 1.65
CA LEU A 109 9.15 9.77 0.82
C LEU A 109 8.20 10.90 1.24
N ALA A 110 6.97 10.57 1.63
CA ALA A 110 6.04 11.56 2.15
C ALA A 110 6.46 12.12 3.53
N LEU A 111 7.07 11.28 4.40
CA LEU A 111 7.65 11.73 5.66
C LEU A 111 8.86 12.65 5.44
N ASN A 112 9.71 12.33 4.47
CA ASN A 112 10.84 13.19 4.08
C ASN A 112 10.34 14.56 3.62
N SER A 113 9.35 14.60 2.72
CA SER A 113 8.74 15.88 2.30
C SER A 113 8.13 16.65 3.46
N LEU A 114 7.43 15.97 4.37
CA LEU A 114 6.86 16.63 5.55
C LEU A 114 7.96 17.18 6.47
N ASN A 115 9.07 16.47 6.63
CA ASN A 115 10.21 16.97 7.39
C ASN A 115 10.82 18.21 6.74
N ASP A 116 11.00 18.19 5.42
CA ASP A 116 11.51 19.34 4.65
C ASP A 116 10.59 20.57 4.77
N GLU A 117 9.25 20.38 4.79
CA GLU A 117 8.28 21.45 5.05
C GLU A 117 8.44 22.12 6.42
N THR A 118 9.13 21.45 7.35
CA THR A 118 9.42 21.93 8.71
C THR A 118 10.89 22.30 8.90
N ASP A 119 11.59 22.65 7.81
CA ASP A 119 13.03 22.96 7.80
C ASP A 119 13.90 21.84 8.40
N GLY A 120 13.43 20.59 8.29
CA GLY A 120 14.10 19.39 8.80
C GLY A 120 13.89 19.10 10.29
N SER A 121 13.10 19.91 11.01
CA SER A 121 12.99 19.85 12.47
C SER A 121 11.98 18.85 13.03
N LEU A 122 11.05 18.33 12.21
CA LEU A 122 10.00 17.42 12.66
C LEU A 122 10.52 16.01 12.99
N ILE A 123 11.53 15.53 12.27
CA ILE A 123 12.06 14.17 12.40
C ILE A 123 13.55 14.24 12.71
N GLU A 124 13.86 14.21 14.01
CA GLU A 124 15.22 14.12 14.53
C GLU A 124 15.56 12.67 14.91
N THR A 125 16.62 12.46 15.69
CA THR A 125 17.09 11.12 16.05
C THR A 125 16.02 10.31 16.80
N GLY A 126 15.37 10.91 17.80
CA GLY A 126 14.39 10.20 18.64
C GLY A 126 13.13 9.82 17.87
N GLU A 127 12.60 10.75 17.07
CA GLU A 127 11.44 10.52 16.22
C GLU A 127 11.74 9.46 15.17
N ARG A 128 12.95 9.47 14.60
CA ARG A 128 13.37 8.43 13.66
C ARG A 128 13.38 7.04 14.29
N GLU A 129 13.80 6.90 15.54
CA GLU A 129 13.76 5.63 16.27
C GLU A 129 12.31 5.15 16.46
N GLU A 130 11.40 6.01 16.93
CA GLU A 130 9.98 5.68 17.10
C GLU A 130 9.31 5.30 15.78
N LEU A 131 9.61 6.03 14.69
CA LEU A 131 9.06 5.73 13.37
C LEU A 131 9.64 4.43 12.78
N CYS A 132 10.93 4.13 12.99
CA CYS A 132 11.51 2.85 12.59
C CYS A 132 10.81 1.68 13.30
N GLU A 133 10.60 1.77 14.61
CA GLU A 133 9.88 0.73 15.36
C GLU A 133 8.44 0.52 14.86
N LEU A 134 7.74 1.61 14.52
CA LEU A 134 6.40 1.54 13.95
C LEU A 134 6.42 0.87 12.57
N ILE A 135 7.38 1.23 11.71
CA ILE A 135 7.54 0.64 10.39
C ILE A 135 7.82 -0.87 10.49
N ASP A 136 8.66 -1.31 11.40
CA ASP A 136 8.94 -2.75 11.59
C ASP A 136 7.70 -3.51 12.05
N LYS A 137 6.90 -2.94 12.97
CA LYS A 137 5.62 -3.52 13.39
C LYS A 137 4.65 -3.65 12.20
N ILE A 138 4.56 -2.64 11.35
CA ILE A 138 3.72 -2.67 10.14
C ILE A 138 4.26 -3.67 9.12
N THR A 139 5.57 -3.83 9.01
CA THR A 139 6.24 -4.80 8.12
C THR A 139 5.85 -6.22 8.48
N ILE A 140 5.95 -6.57 9.76
CA ILE A 140 5.52 -7.86 10.29
C ILE A 140 4.01 -8.06 10.07
N ALA A 141 3.20 -7.03 10.36
CA ALA A 141 1.75 -7.07 10.14
C ALA A 141 1.37 -7.24 8.66
N ALA A 142 2.19 -6.73 7.75
CA ALA A 142 2.03 -6.88 6.31
C ALA A 142 2.41 -8.30 5.80
N GLY A 143 2.89 -9.18 6.67
CA GLY A 143 3.36 -10.52 6.33
C GLY A 143 4.73 -10.52 5.65
N LEU A 144 5.51 -9.46 5.84
CA LEU A 144 6.90 -9.37 5.39
C LEU A 144 7.82 -9.74 6.57
N ASP A 145 8.99 -10.32 6.26
CA ASP A 145 10.02 -10.58 7.28
C ASP A 145 11.04 -9.43 7.25
N PRO A 146 11.16 -8.62 8.32
CA PRO A 146 12.17 -7.56 8.42
C PRO A 146 13.58 -8.04 8.08
N LYS A 147 13.89 -9.32 8.35
CA LYS A 147 15.22 -9.89 8.07
C LYS A 147 15.59 -9.95 6.59
N ASN A 148 14.61 -9.81 5.69
CA ASN A 148 14.83 -9.82 4.26
C ASN A 148 15.31 -8.46 3.71
N TYR A 149 15.38 -7.42 4.55
CA TYR A 149 15.71 -6.06 4.14
C TYR A 149 16.99 -5.59 4.84
N SER A 150 17.84 -4.85 4.10
CA SER A 150 19.07 -4.23 4.61
C SER A 150 19.93 -5.15 5.50
N ASP A 151 20.33 -6.32 5.00
CA ASP A 151 21.14 -7.31 5.72
C ASP A 151 20.59 -7.75 7.10
N GLY A 152 19.29 -7.58 7.32
CA GLY A 152 18.60 -7.94 8.56
C GLY A 152 18.14 -6.76 9.40
N ASP A 153 18.49 -5.54 9.01
CA ASP A 153 18.16 -4.31 9.76
C ASP A 153 16.73 -3.79 9.53
N GLY A 154 15.93 -4.46 8.68
CA GLY A 154 14.54 -4.12 8.46
C GLY A 154 14.30 -3.09 7.36
N ILE A 155 13.04 -2.98 6.91
CA ILE A 155 12.67 -2.08 5.81
C ILE A 155 12.87 -0.61 6.18
N ALA A 156 12.84 -0.27 7.48
CA ALA A 156 13.08 1.08 7.96
C ALA A 156 14.52 1.55 7.71
N TYR A 157 15.47 0.63 7.53
CA TYR A 157 16.85 0.96 7.20
C TYR A 157 17.00 1.47 5.75
N GLU A 158 16.18 0.94 4.83
CA GLU A 158 16.10 1.38 3.42
C GLU A 158 15.70 2.85 3.29
N TRP A 159 15.10 3.45 4.32
CA TRP A 159 14.78 4.88 4.38
C TRP A 159 16.00 5.74 4.02
N ARG A 160 17.22 5.37 4.42
CA ARG A 160 18.42 6.16 4.08
C ARG A 160 18.71 6.25 2.58
N GLN A 161 18.13 5.35 1.79
CA GLN A 161 18.30 5.29 0.33
C GLN A 161 17.10 5.85 -0.44
N TRP A 162 16.02 6.22 0.26
CA TRP A 162 14.78 6.76 -0.33
C TRP A 162 14.65 8.24 0.00
#